data_AF-A0A838JGX9-F1
#
_entry.id   AF-A0A838JGX9-F1
#
_cell.length_a   1.000
_cell.length_b   1.000
_cell.length_c   1.000
_cell.angle_alpha   90.00
_cell.angle_beta   90.00
_cell.angle_gamma   90.00
#
_symmetry.space_group_name_H-M   'P 1'
#
loop_
_entity.id
_entity.type
_entity.pdbx_description
1 polymer ?
#
loop_
_entity_poly.entity_id
_entity_poly.type
_entity_poly.pdbx_seq_one_letter_code
_entity_poly.pdbx_strand_id
1 'polypeptide(L)'
;ILFLLIGLQLRGIIETVRDGAFLQLVGEVALMSLIVIIVRILWVFPATYIPRWLFPSVRKHDPFPSWRSVTIVAWTGLRGGISLAAALALPLTTASGASFPERDLLIALTFGIILVTLAGQGLSLTPLIQFIHVPSDTTVEQERQRARLAASQAAQARLTELSGQEWVPENLLTHLQTRYEEKTHRLEGLLDGSTTDEVIDDGQARRRLHQEVVSAERGVVISLRDRGQIDDEILHDIERELDLEEQQLQ
;
A
#
# COMPACT_ATOMS: atom_id res chain seq x y z
N ILE A 1 -4.67 -27.06 -7.45
CA ILE A 1 -5.29 -28.41 -7.51
C ILE A 1 -6.49 -28.51 -6.58
N LEU A 2 -6.39 -28.19 -5.28
CA LEU A 2 -7.54 -28.19 -4.35
C LEU A 2 -8.72 -27.34 -4.86
N PHE A 3 -8.50 -26.06 -5.18
CA PHE A 3 -9.54 -25.16 -5.74
C PHE A 3 -10.17 -25.62 -7.06
N LEU A 4 -9.44 -26.39 -7.88
CA LEU A 4 -9.94 -26.92 -9.15
C LEU A 4 -10.85 -28.14 -8.94
N LEU A 5 -10.44 -29.08 -8.07
CA LEU A 5 -11.26 -30.24 -7.67
C LEU A 5 -12.56 -29.81 -6.99
N ILE A 6 -12.50 -28.72 -6.25
CA ILE A 6 -13.61 -28.10 -5.54
C ILE A 6 -14.65 -27.49 -6.49
N GLY A 7 -14.22 -26.78 -7.54
CA GLY A 7 -15.14 -26.26 -8.57
C GLY A 7 -15.90 -27.38 -9.30
N LEU A 8 -15.28 -28.54 -9.44
CA LEU A 8 -15.90 -29.74 -10.03
C LEU A 8 -16.92 -30.38 -9.07
N GLN A 9 -16.63 -30.40 -7.77
CA GLN A 9 -17.52 -30.97 -6.74
C GLN A 9 -18.77 -30.10 -6.51
N LEU A 10 -18.64 -28.77 -6.67
CA LEU A 10 -19.76 -27.82 -6.62
C LEU A 10 -20.82 -28.12 -7.69
N ARG A 11 -20.39 -28.55 -8.88
CA ARG A 11 -21.31 -28.94 -9.97
C ARG A 11 -22.16 -30.15 -9.58
N GLY A 12 -21.56 -31.13 -8.90
CA GLY A 12 -22.28 -32.31 -8.40
C GLY A 12 -23.33 -31.97 -7.35
N ILE A 13 -23.04 -31.03 -6.44
CA ILE A 13 -24.00 -30.60 -5.41
C ILE A 13 -25.16 -29.81 -6.03
N ILE A 14 -24.88 -28.93 -6.99
CA ILE A 14 -25.91 -28.15 -7.70
C ILE A 14 -26.86 -29.04 -8.50
N GLU A 15 -26.35 -30.10 -9.13
CA GLU A 15 -27.16 -31.05 -9.90
C GLU A 15 -28.07 -31.92 -9.01
N THR A 16 -27.73 -32.10 -7.73
CA THR A 16 -28.50 -32.92 -6.78
C THR A 16 -29.62 -32.12 -6.07
N VAL A 17 -29.56 -30.79 -6.05
CA VAL A 17 -30.50 -29.90 -5.34
C VAL A 17 -31.40 -29.16 -6.34
N ARG A 18 -32.16 -29.91 -7.16
CA ARG A 18 -33.00 -29.32 -8.23
C ARG A 18 -34.44 -28.96 -7.82
N ASP A 19 -34.82 -29.09 -6.55
CA ASP A 19 -36.17 -28.74 -6.07
C ASP A 19 -36.11 -27.90 -4.79
N GLY A 20 -36.31 -26.57 -4.89
CA GLY A 20 -36.65 -25.65 -3.78
C GLY A 20 -35.60 -25.36 -2.69
N ALA A 21 -34.66 -26.27 -2.41
CA ALA A 21 -33.74 -26.19 -1.28
C ALA A 21 -32.45 -25.39 -1.57
N PHE A 22 -32.17 -25.02 -2.82
CA PHE A 22 -30.97 -24.25 -3.17
C PHE A 22 -30.95 -22.85 -2.53
N LEU A 23 -32.09 -22.15 -2.54
CA LEU A 23 -32.23 -20.83 -1.90
C LEU A 23 -32.05 -20.91 -0.38
N GLN A 24 -32.53 -21.98 0.25
CA GLN A 24 -32.35 -22.22 1.68
C GLN A 24 -30.87 -22.46 2.00
N LEU A 25 -30.19 -23.31 1.22
CA LEU A 25 -28.76 -23.58 1.39
C LEU A 25 -27.90 -22.32 1.21
N VAL A 26 -28.20 -21.50 0.20
CA VAL A 26 -27.51 -20.21 -0.01
C VAL A 26 -27.75 -19.27 1.17
N GLY A 27 -28.99 -19.21 1.68
CA GLY A 27 -29.33 -18.43 2.87
C GLY A 27 -28.56 -18.87 4.11
N GLU A 28 -28.47 -20.18 4.36
CA GLU A 28 -27.73 -20.76 5.47
C GLU A 28 -26.22 -20.47 5.37
N VAL A 29 -25.64 -20.65 4.19
CA VAL A 29 -24.22 -20.34 3.93
C VAL A 29 -23.94 -18.85 4.13
N ALA A 30 -24.82 -17.97 3.64
CA ALA A 30 -24.69 -16.53 3.82
C ALA A 30 -24.78 -16.13 5.30
N LEU A 31 -25.75 -16.68 6.04
CA LEU A 31 -25.94 -16.44 7.47
C LEU A 31 -24.73 -16.93 8.28
N MET A 32 -24.27 -18.15 8.04
CA MET A 32 -23.07 -18.70 8.68
C MET A 32 -21.83 -17.86 8.37
N SER A 33 -21.65 -17.45 7.11
CA SER A 33 -20.56 -16.56 6.72
C SER A 33 -20.60 -15.25 7.49
N LEU A 34 -21.78 -14.63 7.60
CA LEU A 34 -21.97 -13.40 8.35
C LEU A 34 -21.60 -13.56 9.83
N ILE A 35 -22.06 -14.64 10.49
CA ILE A 35 -21.73 -14.94 11.89
C ILE A 35 -20.21 -15.08 12.06
N VAL A 36 -19.56 -15.84 11.19
CA VAL A 36 -18.12 -16.09 11.24
C VAL A 36 -17.30 -14.81 10.99
N ILE A 37 -17.84 -13.85 10.23
CA ILE A 37 -17.26 -12.52 10.04
C ILE A 37 -17.42 -11.68 11.31
N ILE A 38 -18.62 -11.63 11.89
CA ILE A 38 -18.91 -10.86 13.11
C ILE A 38 -18.05 -11.35 14.28
N VAL A 39 -18.00 -12.66 14.52
CA VAL A 39 -17.18 -13.26 15.58
C VAL A 39 -15.71 -12.89 15.41
N ARG A 40 -15.22 -12.82 14.17
CA ARG A 40 -13.84 -12.40 13.88
C ARG A 40 -13.61 -10.96 14.29
N ILE A 41 -14.46 -10.05 13.84
CA ILE A 41 -14.36 -8.63 14.17
C ILE A 41 -14.40 -8.47 15.69
N LEU A 42 -15.32 -9.17 16.35
CA LEU A 42 -15.46 -9.15 17.80
C LEU A 42 -14.25 -9.74 18.54
N TRP A 43 -13.46 -10.63 17.94
CA TRP A 43 -12.23 -11.16 18.56
C TRP A 43 -10.98 -10.32 18.24
N VAL A 44 -10.85 -9.83 17.00
CA VAL A 44 -9.67 -9.09 16.53
C VAL A 44 -9.53 -7.74 17.24
N PHE A 45 -10.64 -7.03 17.47
CA PHE A 45 -10.61 -5.76 18.19
C PHE A 45 -10.09 -5.95 19.63
N PRO A 46 -10.69 -6.80 20.49
CA PRO A 46 -10.15 -7.10 21.81
C PRO A 46 -8.71 -7.60 21.79
N ALA A 47 -8.37 -8.53 20.89
CA ALA A 47 -7.01 -9.05 20.79
C ALA A 47 -5.98 -7.95 20.46
N THR A 48 -6.39 -6.90 19.75
CA THR A 48 -5.52 -5.75 19.42
C THR A 48 -5.44 -4.75 20.58
N TYR A 49 -6.57 -4.40 21.19
CA TYR A 49 -6.61 -3.31 22.19
C TYR A 49 -6.31 -3.78 23.63
N ILE A 50 -6.72 -5.00 24.03
CA ILE A 50 -6.56 -5.49 25.41
C ILE A 50 -5.08 -5.61 25.81
N PRO A 51 -4.17 -6.24 25.03
CA PRO A 51 -2.77 -6.34 25.43
C PRO A 51 -2.09 -4.97 25.56
N ARG A 52 -2.45 -4.01 24.70
CA ARG A 52 -1.92 -2.64 24.74
C ARG A 52 -2.47 -1.82 25.91
N TRP A 53 -3.68 -2.14 26.39
CA TRP A 53 -4.25 -1.57 27.62
C TRP A 53 -3.63 -2.18 28.88
N LEU A 54 -3.38 -3.49 28.90
CA LEU A 54 -2.86 -4.21 30.06
C LEU A 54 -1.33 -4.06 30.24
N PHE A 55 -0.57 -3.94 29.14
CA PHE A 55 0.90 -3.92 29.17
C PHE A 55 1.48 -2.60 28.62
N PRO A 56 1.90 -1.67 29.50
CA PRO A 56 2.49 -0.40 29.09
C PRO A 56 3.77 -0.53 28.25
N SER A 57 4.48 -1.65 28.39
CA SER A 57 5.73 -1.94 27.67
C SER A 57 5.50 -2.19 26.16
N VAL A 58 4.33 -2.72 25.80
CA VAL A 58 3.91 -2.92 24.40
C VAL A 58 3.50 -1.58 23.78
N ARG A 59 2.78 -0.74 24.54
CA ARG A 59 2.37 0.60 24.13
C ARG A 59 3.54 1.54 23.81
N LYS A 60 4.70 1.34 24.44
CA LYS A 60 5.91 2.15 24.18
C LYS A 60 6.59 1.83 22.85
N HIS A 61 6.49 0.60 22.36
CA HIS A 61 7.14 0.18 21.11
C HIS A 61 6.17 0.12 19.92
N ASP A 62 4.87 0.06 20.18
CA ASP A 62 3.83 -0.05 19.15
C ASP A 62 2.61 0.81 19.57
N PRO A 63 2.48 2.05 19.04
CA PRO A 63 1.37 2.94 19.37
C PRO A 63 0.02 2.34 18.94
N PHE A 64 -1.08 2.86 19.48
CA PHE A 64 -2.41 2.32 19.15
C PHE A 64 -2.67 2.43 17.64
N PRO A 65 -2.81 1.31 16.91
CA PRO A 65 -3.10 1.36 15.49
C PRO A 65 -4.46 2.03 15.30
N SER A 66 -4.59 2.80 14.23
CA SER A 66 -5.88 3.43 13.91
C SER A 66 -6.97 2.36 13.81
N TRP A 67 -8.17 2.65 14.31
CA TRP A 67 -9.30 1.72 14.21
C TRP A 67 -9.58 1.28 12.76
N ARG A 68 -9.20 2.13 11.79
CA ARG A 68 -9.24 1.88 10.35
C ARG A 68 -8.28 0.76 9.94
N SER A 69 -7.03 0.83 10.38
CA SER A 69 -6.03 -0.23 10.19
C SER A 69 -6.47 -1.54 10.85
N VAL A 70 -7.01 -1.48 12.07
CA VAL A 70 -7.55 -2.67 12.77
C VAL A 70 -8.73 -3.27 12.02
N THR A 71 -9.59 -2.45 11.42
CA THR A 71 -10.71 -2.91 10.59
C THR A 71 -10.22 -3.64 9.35
N ILE A 72 -9.18 -3.12 8.69
CA ILE A 72 -8.57 -3.79 7.54
C ILE A 72 -7.93 -5.12 7.94
N VAL A 73 -7.21 -5.17 9.07
CA VAL A 73 -6.64 -6.42 9.58
C VAL A 73 -7.72 -7.43 9.96
N ALA A 74 -8.85 -6.96 10.52
CA ALA A 74 -10.01 -7.81 10.78
C ALA A 74 -10.63 -8.35 9.48
N TRP A 75 -10.61 -7.56 8.40
CA TRP A 75 -11.22 -7.87 7.10
C TRP A 75 -10.36 -8.73 6.17
N THR A 76 -9.02 -8.56 6.19
CA THR A 76 -8.05 -9.17 5.24
C THR A 76 -7.63 -10.60 5.57
N GLY A 77 -8.28 -11.25 6.54
CA GLY A 77 -7.87 -12.57 7.01
C GLY A 77 -8.01 -13.67 5.96
N LEU A 78 -6.89 -14.20 5.46
CA LEU A 78 -6.85 -15.35 4.56
C LEU A 78 -7.56 -16.56 5.20
N ARG A 79 -8.80 -16.82 4.81
CA ARG A 79 -9.60 -17.95 5.28
C ARG A 79 -9.82 -18.92 4.12
N GLY A 80 -9.36 -20.15 4.28
CA GLY A 80 -9.60 -21.18 3.29
C GLY A 80 -8.88 -22.48 3.59
N GLY A 81 -7.56 -22.43 3.71
CA GLY A 81 -6.73 -23.64 3.78
C GLY A 81 -7.00 -24.51 5.00
N ILE A 82 -6.95 -23.92 6.20
CA ILE A 82 -7.03 -24.68 7.46
C ILE A 82 -8.45 -25.21 7.71
N SER A 83 -9.48 -24.39 7.49
CA SER A 83 -10.89 -24.80 7.68
C SER A 83 -11.29 -25.92 6.71
N LEU A 84 -10.82 -25.85 5.47
CA LEU A 84 -11.09 -26.90 4.49
C LEU A 84 -10.35 -28.20 4.82
N ALA A 85 -9.09 -28.11 5.27
CA ALA A 85 -8.35 -29.27 5.73
C ALA A 85 -9.08 -29.96 6.90
N ALA A 86 -9.62 -29.19 7.85
CA ALA A 86 -10.40 -29.72 8.96
C ALA A 86 -11.71 -30.39 8.49
N ALA A 87 -12.42 -29.80 7.53
CA ALA A 87 -13.64 -30.41 6.97
C ALA A 87 -13.35 -31.71 6.20
N LEU A 88 -12.26 -31.76 5.44
CA LEU A 88 -11.84 -32.97 4.71
C LEU A 88 -11.32 -34.07 5.66
N ALA A 89 -10.76 -33.69 6.80
CA ALA A 89 -10.31 -34.60 7.85
C ALA A 89 -11.45 -35.28 8.62
N LEU A 90 -12.72 -34.89 8.39
CA LEU A 90 -13.86 -35.57 9.00
C LEU A 90 -13.89 -37.04 8.57
N PRO A 91 -13.91 -37.98 9.54
CA PRO A 91 -13.87 -39.41 9.25
C PRO A 91 -15.12 -39.83 8.49
N LEU A 92 -14.99 -40.86 7.64
CA LEU A 92 -16.11 -41.40 6.87
C LEU A 92 -17.12 -42.14 7.76
N THR A 93 -16.64 -42.67 8.89
CA THR A 93 -17.44 -43.44 9.84
C THR A 93 -17.24 -42.93 11.27
N THR A 94 -18.27 -43.09 12.08
CA THR A 94 -18.26 -42.84 13.52
C THR A 94 -17.55 -43.98 14.26
N ALA A 95 -17.22 -43.77 15.54
CA ALA A 95 -16.65 -44.81 16.41
C ALA A 95 -17.56 -46.05 16.53
N SER A 96 -18.85 -45.89 16.23
CA SER A 96 -19.87 -46.94 16.20
C SER A 96 -19.93 -47.72 14.87
N GLY A 97 -19.12 -47.35 13.87
CA GLY A 97 -19.10 -47.94 12.53
C GLY A 97 -20.16 -47.39 11.55
N ALA A 98 -21.09 -46.56 12.02
CA ALA A 98 -22.09 -45.90 11.16
C ALA A 98 -21.48 -44.75 10.35
N SER A 99 -22.00 -44.46 9.16
CA SER A 99 -21.59 -43.31 8.33
C SER A 99 -21.67 -42.01 9.13
N PHE A 100 -20.70 -41.12 8.93
CA PHE A 100 -20.69 -39.82 9.61
C PHE A 100 -21.92 -38.99 9.17
N PRO A 101 -22.77 -38.54 10.12
CA PRO A 101 -23.99 -37.83 9.79
C PRO A 101 -23.67 -36.51 9.10
N GLU A 102 -24.35 -36.24 7.98
CA GLU A 102 -24.33 -34.94 7.28
C GLU A 102 -22.92 -34.42 6.90
N ARG A 103 -21.94 -35.32 6.73
CA ARG A 103 -20.55 -34.97 6.37
C ARG A 103 -20.49 -34.11 5.11
N ASP A 104 -21.22 -34.51 4.08
CA ASP A 104 -21.23 -33.82 2.79
C ASP A 104 -21.86 -32.43 2.89
N LEU A 105 -22.84 -32.25 3.79
CA LEU A 105 -23.44 -30.96 4.10
C LEU A 105 -22.43 -30.04 4.82
N LEU A 106 -21.69 -30.54 5.81
CA LEU A 106 -20.65 -29.78 6.50
C LEU A 106 -19.52 -29.36 5.57
N ILE A 107 -19.12 -30.23 4.63
CA ILE A 107 -18.13 -29.92 3.61
C ILE A 107 -18.67 -28.85 2.65
N ALA A 108 -19.91 -29.01 2.17
CA ALA A 108 -20.57 -28.03 1.29
C ALA A 108 -20.69 -26.65 1.96
N LEU A 109 -21.04 -26.62 3.24
CA LEU A 109 -21.20 -25.39 4.01
C LEU A 109 -19.85 -24.72 4.30
N THR A 110 -18.85 -25.49 4.72
CA THR A 110 -17.46 -24.98 4.88
C THR A 110 -16.95 -24.41 3.58
N PHE A 111 -17.21 -25.09 2.46
CA PHE A 111 -16.82 -24.62 1.15
C PHE A 111 -17.55 -23.33 0.75
N GLY A 112 -18.87 -23.28 0.92
CA GLY A 112 -19.66 -22.09 0.65
C GLY A 112 -19.17 -20.86 1.42
N ILE A 113 -18.84 -21.03 2.71
CA ILE A 113 -18.27 -19.98 3.55
C ILE A 113 -16.91 -19.52 3.01
N ILE A 114 -16.04 -20.44 2.62
CA ILE A 114 -14.73 -20.10 2.04
C ILE A 114 -14.89 -19.32 0.74
N LEU A 115 -15.83 -19.72 -0.13
CA LEU A 115 -16.08 -19.02 -1.39
C LEU A 115 -16.61 -17.59 -1.13
N VAL A 116 -17.60 -17.45 -0.24
CA VAL A 116 -18.15 -16.14 0.14
C VAL A 116 -17.08 -15.25 0.77
N THR A 117 -16.23 -15.81 1.63
CA THR A 117 -15.17 -15.02 2.28
C THR A 117 -14.05 -14.66 1.31
N LEU A 118 -13.56 -15.58 0.48
CA LEU A 118 -12.51 -15.28 -0.50
C LEU A 118 -12.97 -14.35 -1.62
N ALA A 119 -14.10 -14.65 -2.26
CA ALA A 119 -14.62 -13.84 -3.36
C ALA A 119 -15.25 -12.55 -2.86
N GLY A 120 -16.13 -12.63 -1.85
CA GLY A 120 -16.82 -11.48 -1.29
C GLY A 120 -15.89 -10.55 -0.52
N GLN A 121 -15.07 -11.06 0.41
CA GLN A 121 -14.13 -10.20 1.14
C GLN A 121 -12.96 -9.76 0.26
N GLY A 122 -12.49 -10.61 -0.66
CA GLY A 122 -11.42 -10.27 -1.60
C GLY A 122 -11.80 -9.13 -2.56
N LEU A 123 -12.97 -9.18 -3.20
CA LEU A 123 -13.43 -8.10 -4.07
C LEU A 123 -13.85 -6.85 -3.28
N SER A 124 -14.43 -7.02 -2.09
CA SER A 124 -14.84 -5.87 -1.27
C SER A 124 -13.67 -5.15 -0.60
N LEU A 125 -12.46 -5.72 -0.61
CA LEU A 125 -11.30 -5.12 0.03
C LEU A 125 -10.93 -3.77 -0.59
N THR A 126 -10.81 -3.71 -1.92
CA THR A 126 -10.45 -2.48 -2.64
C THR A 126 -11.43 -1.32 -2.35
N PRO A 127 -12.76 -1.48 -2.52
CA PRO A 127 -13.70 -0.42 -2.19
C PRO A 127 -13.75 -0.12 -0.69
N LEU A 128 -13.53 -1.11 0.19
CA LEU A 128 -13.48 -0.87 1.64
C LEU A 128 -12.27 0.00 2.02
N ILE A 129 -11.10 -0.25 1.45
CA ILE A 129 -9.90 0.58 1.67
C ILE A 129 -10.13 2.01 1.19
N GLN A 130 -10.74 2.17 0.00
CA GLN A 130 -11.08 3.49 -0.54
C GLN A 130 -12.12 4.21 0.32
N PHE A 131 -13.13 3.50 0.81
CA PHE A 131 -14.18 4.07 1.65
C PHE A 131 -13.66 4.52 3.02
N ILE A 132 -12.81 3.70 3.65
CA ILE A 132 -12.32 3.94 5.00
C ILE A 132 -11.32 5.12 5.07
N HIS A 133 -10.78 5.61 3.94
CA HIS A 133 -9.78 6.70 3.89
C HIS A 133 -8.74 6.50 5.00
N VAL A 134 -8.03 5.37 4.95
CA VAL A 134 -6.92 5.11 5.87
C VAL A 134 -5.91 6.24 5.64
N PRO A 135 -5.68 7.12 6.63
CA PRO A 135 -4.58 8.05 6.54
C PRO A 135 -3.33 7.17 6.45
N SER A 136 -2.49 7.39 5.43
CA SER A 136 -1.13 6.81 5.38
C SER A 136 -0.53 6.90 6.78
N ASP A 137 0.12 5.84 7.28
CA ASP A 137 0.67 5.77 8.65
C ASP A 137 1.44 7.06 8.97
N THR A 138 0.72 8.03 9.53
CA THR A 138 1.16 9.43 9.51
C THR A 138 2.30 9.58 10.49
N THR A 139 2.39 8.71 11.47
CA THR A 139 3.45 8.69 12.48
C THR A 139 4.83 8.44 11.87
N VAL A 140 4.99 7.40 11.05
CA VAL A 140 6.29 7.06 10.45
C VAL A 140 6.72 8.10 9.42
N GLU A 141 5.79 8.56 8.58
CA GLU A 141 6.11 9.60 7.59
C GLU A 141 6.36 10.96 8.28
N GLN A 142 5.61 11.33 9.31
CA GLN A 142 5.88 12.54 10.09
C GLN A 142 7.22 12.46 10.84
N GLU A 143 7.57 11.32 11.41
CA GLU A 143 8.89 11.10 12.03
C GLU A 143 10.00 11.25 11.00
N ARG A 144 9.82 10.69 9.79
CA ARG A 144 10.77 10.82 8.68
C ARG A 144 10.91 12.27 8.21
N GLN A 145 9.79 12.99 8.08
CA GLN A 145 9.77 14.41 7.69
C GLN A 145 10.46 15.28 8.75
N ARG A 146 10.19 15.04 10.04
CA ARG A 146 10.89 15.72 11.15
C ARG A 146 12.39 15.44 11.15
N ALA A 147 12.80 14.19 10.93
CA ALA A 147 14.22 13.83 10.85
C ALA A 147 14.91 14.53 9.67
N ARG A 148 14.23 14.63 8.52
CA ARG A 148 14.72 15.35 7.33
C ARG A 148 14.84 16.85 7.59
N LEU A 149 13.85 17.45 8.26
CA LEU A 149 13.87 18.86 8.63
C LEU A 149 15.07 19.16 9.54
N ALA A 150 15.23 18.37 10.61
CA ALA A 150 16.35 18.51 11.54
C ALA A 150 17.71 18.37 10.83
N ALA A 151 17.84 17.41 9.90
CA ALA A 151 19.06 17.25 9.10
C ALA A 151 19.31 18.46 8.17
N SER A 152 18.27 19.04 7.57
CA SER A 152 18.38 20.24 6.72
C SER A 152 18.82 21.46 7.53
N GLN A 153 18.22 21.67 8.69
CA GLN A 153 18.58 22.75 9.62
C GLN A 153 20.02 22.60 10.14
N ALA A 154 20.45 21.37 10.46
CA ALA A 154 21.83 21.10 10.87
C ALA A 154 22.84 21.40 9.74
N ALA A 155 22.51 21.07 8.50
CA ALA A 155 23.34 21.41 7.35
C ALA A 155 23.43 22.93 7.13
N GLN A 156 22.31 23.66 7.28
CA GLN A 156 22.29 25.12 7.18
C GLN A 156 23.15 25.77 8.27
N ALA A 157 23.02 25.34 9.53
CA ALA A 157 23.88 25.81 10.62
C ALA A 157 25.36 25.58 10.32
N ARG A 158 25.71 24.40 9.79
CA ARG A 158 27.09 24.10 9.42
C ARG A 158 27.60 24.97 8.26
N LEU A 159 26.76 25.27 7.27
CA LEU A 159 27.11 26.20 6.19
C LEU A 159 27.37 27.62 6.73
N THR A 160 26.62 28.06 7.73
CA THR A 160 26.87 29.34 8.41
C THR A 160 28.21 29.33 9.15
N GLU A 161 28.57 28.24 9.83
CA GLU A 161 29.88 28.11 10.51
C GLU A 161 31.07 28.06 9.53
N LEU A 162 30.84 27.57 8.30
CA LEU A 162 31.85 27.53 7.25
C LEU A 162 32.00 28.88 6.52
N SER A 163 31.14 29.86 6.83
CA SER A 163 31.26 31.22 6.29
C SER A 163 32.56 31.87 6.73
N GLY A 164 33.31 32.44 5.78
CA GLY A 164 34.58 33.09 6.04
C GLY A 164 35.79 32.13 6.14
N GLN A 165 35.63 30.84 5.88
CA GLN A 165 36.77 29.94 5.77
C GLN A 165 37.47 30.09 4.42
N GLU A 166 38.80 30.19 4.44
CA GLU A 166 39.64 30.52 3.29
C GLU A 166 39.54 29.51 2.13
N TRP A 167 39.19 28.24 2.43
CA TRP A 167 39.01 27.19 1.43
C TRP A 167 37.60 27.14 0.83
N VAL A 168 36.65 27.95 1.33
CA VAL A 168 35.24 27.89 0.93
C VAL A 168 34.92 29.06 -0.03
N PRO A 169 34.65 28.78 -1.31
CA PRO A 169 34.22 29.81 -2.25
C PRO A 169 32.87 30.43 -1.84
N GLU A 170 32.80 31.77 -1.79
CA GLU A 170 31.62 32.49 -1.31
C GLU A 170 30.39 32.29 -2.22
N ASN A 171 30.60 32.12 -3.52
CA ASN A 171 29.55 31.79 -4.49
C ASN A 171 28.93 30.40 -4.25
N LEU A 172 29.76 29.40 -3.97
CA LEU A 172 29.32 28.04 -3.67
C LEU A 172 28.58 27.99 -2.32
N LEU A 173 29.09 28.70 -1.32
CA LEU A 173 28.46 28.80 -0.01
C LEU A 173 27.08 29.46 -0.12
N THR A 174 26.97 30.57 -0.85
CA THR A 174 25.69 31.26 -1.06
C THR A 174 24.69 30.35 -1.78
N HIS A 175 25.12 29.68 -2.84
CA HIS A 175 24.26 28.74 -3.58
C HIS A 175 23.76 27.58 -2.72
N LEU A 176 24.64 26.99 -1.90
CA LEU A 176 24.26 25.92 -0.97
C LEU A 176 23.34 26.42 0.13
N GLN A 177 23.56 27.62 0.67
CA GLN A 177 22.68 28.23 1.67
C GLN A 177 21.26 28.40 1.12
N THR A 178 21.10 29.01 -0.06
CA THR A 178 19.78 29.18 -0.72
C THR A 178 19.10 27.84 -0.95
N ARG A 179 19.84 26.84 -1.45
CA ARG A 179 19.29 25.48 -1.68
C ARG A 179 18.79 24.81 -0.40
N TYR A 180 19.53 24.93 0.70
CA TYR A 180 19.12 24.34 1.98
C TYR A 180 18.00 25.13 2.66
N GLU A 181 17.94 26.45 2.46
CA GLU A 181 16.85 27.31 2.93
C GLU A 181 15.53 26.96 2.24
N GLU A 182 15.51 26.85 0.90
CA GLU A 182 14.35 26.38 0.13
C GLU A 182 13.90 24.97 0.56
N LYS A 183 14.86 24.07 0.79
CA LYS A 183 14.59 22.70 1.24
C LYS A 183 13.95 22.68 2.63
N THR A 184 14.46 23.47 3.57
CA THR A 184 13.93 23.60 4.92
C THR A 184 12.51 24.15 4.88
N HIS A 185 12.28 25.24 4.15
CA HIS A 185 10.94 25.85 4.00
C HIS A 185 9.92 24.86 3.39
N ARG A 186 10.34 24.07 2.40
CA ARG A 186 9.49 23.02 1.82
C ARG A 186 9.14 21.93 2.84
N LEU A 187 10.09 21.49 3.67
CA LEU A 187 9.87 20.47 4.69
C LEU A 187 8.99 20.98 5.85
N GLU A 188 9.09 22.26 6.20
CA GLU A 188 8.24 22.91 7.21
C GLU A 188 6.78 22.97 6.73
N GLY A 189 6.53 23.40 5.48
CA GLY A 189 5.18 23.40 4.90
C GLY A 189 4.52 22.01 4.88
N LEU A 190 5.30 20.94 4.66
CA LEU A 190 4.78 19.57 4.72
C LEU A 190 4.38 19.13 6.14
N LEU A 191 5.02 19.66 7.19
CA LEU A 191 4.76 19.30 8.58
C LEU A 191 3.61 20.11 9.19
N ASP A 192 3.48 21.38 8.82
CA ASP A 192 2.43 22.27 9.35
C ASP A 192 1.05 21.99 8.75
N GLY A 193 0.98 21.13 7.73
CA GLY A 193 -0.28 20.82 7.04
C GLY A 193 -0.87 22.03 6.30
N SER A 194 -0.13 23.15 6.25
CA SER A 194 -0.25 24.19 5.26
C SER A 194 0.11 23.56 3.92
N THR A 195 -0.87 22.92 3.29
CA THR A 195 -0.92 22.89 1.84
C THR A 195 -0.84 24.33 1.38
N THR A 196 0.38 24.81 1.15
CA THR A 196 0.62 25.91 0.23
C THR A 196 0.04 25.41 -1.09
N ASP A 197 -1.22 25.76 -1.35
CA ASP A 197 -1.93 25.49 -2.61
C ASP A 197 -1.13 26.00 -3.83
N GLU A 198 -0.12 26.86 -3.63
CA GLU A 198 0.82 27.30 -4.68
C GLU A 198 1.88 26.24 -5.08
N VAL A 199 2.19 25.23 -4.26
CA VAL A 199 3.29 24.28 -4.55
C VAL A 199 2.86 23.15 -5.51
N ILE A 200 1.57 22.81 -5.55
CA ILE A 200 1.05 21.80 -6.49
C ILE A 200 1.03 22.36 -7.93
N ASP A 201 0.89 23.68 -8.10
CA ASP A 201 0.95 24.35 -9.40
C ASP A 201 2.40 24.53 -9.90
N ASP A 202 3.33 24.86 -9.00
CA ASP A 202 4.75 25.06 -9.36
C ASP A 202 5.44 23.77 -9.82
N GLY A 203 5.08 22.60 -9.27
CA GLY A 203 5.66 21.32 -9.69
C GLY A 203 5.32 20.94 -11.14
N GLN A 204 4.07 21.15 -11.56
CA GLN A 204 3.65 20.89 -12.94
C GLN A 204 4.15 21.96 -13.89
N ALA A 205 4.11 23.24 -13.48
CA ALA A 205 4.62 24.36 -14.27
C ALA A 205 6.13 24.25 -14.50
N ARG A 206 6.92 23.95 -13.46
CA ARG A 206 8.36 23.69 -13.58
C ARG A 206 8.66 22.49 -14.46
N ARG A 207 7.91 21.39 -14.32
CA ARG A 207 8.11 20.20 -15.16
C ARG A 207 7.84 20.50 -16.63
N ARG A 208 6.76 21.23 -16.93
CA ARG A 208 6.46 21.68 -18.31
C ARG A 208 7.53 22.63 -18.83
N LEU A 209 7.93 23.63 -18.04
CA LEU A 209 8.97 24.57 -18.44
C LEU A 209 10.29 23.86 -18.74
N HIS A 210 10.68 22.88 -17.92
CA HIS A 210 11.92 22.15 -18.13
C HIS A 210 11.85 21.24 -19.36
N GLN A 211 10.71 20.56 -19.59
CA GLN A 211 10.48 19.78 -20.81
C GLN A 211 10.61 20.64 -22.08
N GLU A 212 10.07 21.86 -22.06
CA GLU A 212 10.21 22.80 -23.18
C GLU A 212 11.66 23.22 -23.41
N VAL A 213 12.43 23.48 -22.33
CA VAL A 213 13.85 23.84 -22.41
C VAL A 213 14.70 22.68 -22.97
N VAL A 214 14.55 21.48 -22.42
CA VAL A 214 15.28 20.28 -22.88
C VAL A 214 14.91 19.95 -24.33
N SER A 215 13.63 20.09 -24.71
CA SER A 215 13.21 19.90 -26.10
C SER A 215 13.86 20.92 -27.05
N ALA A 216 14.03 22.16 -26.62
CA ALA A 216 14.71 23.19 -27.40
C ALA A 216 16.20 22.88 -27.57
N GLU A 217 16.89 22.47 -26.50
CA GLU A 217 18.29 22.05 -26.53
C GLU A 217 18.51 20.87 -27.48
N ARG A 218 17.69 19.82 -27.36
CA ARG A 218 17.76 18.66 -28.25
C ARG A 218 17.57 19.04 -29.72
N GLY A 219 16.64 19.95 -30.00
CA GLY A 219 16.43 20.48 -31.36
C GLY A 219 17.66 21.19 -31.93
N VAL A 220 18.40 21.94 -31.10
CA VAL A 220 19.65 22.59 -31.51
C VAL A 220 20.72 21.56 -31.80
N VAL A 221 20.93 20.57 -30.94
CA VAL A 221 21.97 19.54 -31.12
C VAL A 221 21.71 18.71 -32.39
N ILE A 222 20.46 18.31 -32.63
CA ILE A 222 20.06 17.63 -33.88
C ILE A 222 20.37 18.50 -35.10
N SER A 223 20.03 19.80 -35.04
CA SER A 223 20.30 20.72 -36.15
C SER A 223 21.79 20.93 -36.43
N LEU A 224 22.66 20.80 -35.43
CA LEU A 224 24.12 20.87 -35.60
C LEU A 224 24.63 19.62 -36.31
N ARG A 225 24.07 18.44 -35.98
CA ARG A 225 24.38 17.18 -36.66
C ARG A 225 23.91 17.19 -38.11
N ASP A 226 22.70 17.67 -38.37
CA ASP A 226 22.14 17.76 -39.73
C ASP A 226 22.94 18.73 -40.63
N ARG A 227 23.60 19.72 -40.03
CA ARG A 227 24.52 20.65 -40.71
C ARG A 227 25.96 20.12 -40.82
N GLY A 228 26.23 18.91 -40.33
CA GLY A 228 27.56 18.29 -40.33
C GLY A 228 28.58 18.98 -39.43
N GLN A 229 28.13 19.74 -38.42
CA GLN A 229 29.00 20.47 -37.49
C GLN A 229 29.43 19.62 -36.29
N ILE A 230 28.67 18.58 -35.97
CA ILE A 230 28.98 17.57 -34.94
C ILE A 230 28.78 16.17 -35.53
N ASP A 231 29.54 15.20 -35.01
CA ASP A 231 29.41 13.78 -35.36
C ASP A 231 28.25 13.13 -34.56
N ASP A 232 27.81 11.95 -35.02
CA ASP A 232 26.73 11.18 -34.39
C ASP A 232 27.11 10.70 -32.98
N GLU A 233 28.39 10.40 -32.75
CA GLU A 233 28.91 10.04 -31.41
C GLU A 233 28.71 11.19 -30.41
N ILE A 234 28.99 12.43 -30.82
CA ILE A 234 28.82 13.64 -29.99
C ILE A 234 27.34 13.93 -29.72
N LEU A 235 26.46 13.72 -30.72
CA LEU A 235 25.02 13.81 -30.51
C LEU A 235 24.57 12.82 -29.44
N HIS A 236 25.02 11.57 -29.52
CA HIS A 236 24.61 10.52 -28.58
C HIS A 236 25.05 10.79 -27.15
N ASP A 237 26.25 11.33 -26.97
CA ASP A 237 26.77 11.72 -25.65
C ASP A 237 25.97 12.88 -25.04
N ILE A 238 25.65 13.91 -25.83
CA ILE A 238 24.87 15.06 -25.35
C ILE A 238 23.41 14.65 -25.06
N GLU A 239 22.78 13.83 -25.90
CA GLU A 239 21.44 13.32 -25.63
C GLU A 239 21.38 12.51 -24.33
N ARG A 240 22.43 11.73 -24.05
CA ARG A 240 22.53 10.97 -22.80
C ARG A 240 22.70 11.86 -21.58
N GLU A 241 23.40 12.98 -21.69
CA GLU A 241 23.50 13.99 -20.62
C GLU A 241 22.14 14.62 -20.33
N LEU A 242 21.41 15.03 -21.37
CA LEU A 242 20.06 15.59 -21.25
C LEU A 242 19.07 14.58 -20.64
N ASP A 243 19.16 13.30 -21.00
CA ASP A 243 18.33 12.25 -20.41
C ASP A 243 18.63 12.03 -18.92
N LEU A 244 19.89 12.17 -18.50
CA LEU A 244 20.29 12.05 -17.09
C LEU A 244 19.81 13.24 -16.25
N GLU A 245 19.81 14.45 -16.81
CA GLU A 245 19.22 15.63 -16.15
C GLU A 245 17.71 15.47 -15.95
N GLU A 246 16.98 14.95 -16.95
CA GLU A 246 15.54 14.65 -16.81
C GLU A 246 15.25 13.64 -15.68
N GLN A 247 16.12 12.64 -15.48
CA GLN A 247 15.94 11.62 -14.44
C GLN A 247 16.16 12.14 -13.02
N GLN A 248 17.00 13.15 -12.82
CA GLN A 248 17.27 13.70 -11.47
C GLN A 248 16.09 14.55 -10.93
N LEU A 249 15.15 14.93 -11.79
CA LEU A 249 14.04 15.82 -11.48
C LEU A 249 12.67 15.11 -11.36
N GLN A 250 12.60 13.80 -11.64
CA GLN A 250 11.42 12.95 -11.42
C GLN A 250 11.42 12.31 -10.03
#